data_AF-A7I2L1-F1
#
_entry.id   AF-A7I2L1-F1
#
_cell.length_a   1.000
_cell.length_b   1.000
_cell.length_c   1.000
_cell.angle_alpha   90.00
_cell.angle_beta   90.00
_cell.angle_gamma   90.00
#
_symmetry.space_group_name_H-M   'P 1'
#
loop_
_entity.id
_entity.type
_entity.pdbx_description
1 polymer ?
#
loop_
_entity_poly.entity_id
_entity_poly.type
_entity_poly.pdbx_seq_one_letter_code
_entity_poly.pdbx_strand_id
1 'polypeptide(L)'
;MVLFYIILISPVLIAMAIWFALAIFIHGKIPEKFAKTQTTFKIFSIIVLGLIPTYDIIITNILGAYYCKTMPKSFVKEKIEYPASIYYDIEPLNNTEFYANSDYYLDGIKVKSLGLNGKDGQIYIYYFDTNSSEFENLKTIKNDLNALKALEKEKHDIYVATRFKGDVDYLGDPSVDKAYDDWKNIEKQHDNLYDKYDKLKKELMKLEITTKDKIPKFDYTAKKEEINLNKLASKFFKAIKYTITNNKTNEIIFYTENYYKGLYNLVPNIADSSKYDMEDTFCGCKNMEVGVKFLDIKCLVKTNINKGEI
;
A
#
# COMPACT_ATOMS: atom_id res chain seq x y z
N MET A 1 12.03 2.31 16.55
CA MET A 1 10.83 3.09 16.17
C MET A 1 10.91 4.57 16.60
N VAL A 2 11.49 4.89 17.76
CA VAL A 2 11.65 6.28 18.24
C VAL A 2 12.72 7.07 17.47
N LEU A 3 13.79 6.42 16.99
CA LEU A 3 14.89 7.09 16.27
C LEU A 3 14.49 7.68 14.91
N PHE A 4 13.58 7.03 14.18
CA PHE A 4 13.08 7.52 12.89
C PHE A 4 12.20 8.78 13.04
N TYR A 5 11.45 8.88 14.14
CA TYR A 5 10.66 10.07 14.45
C TYR A 5 11.56 11.29 14.72
N ILE A 6 12.70 11.10 15.37
CA ILE A 6 13.65 12.18 15.67
C ILE A 6 14.29 12.71 14.38
N ILE A 7 14.59 11.83 13.40
CA ILE A 7 15.21 12.22 12.13
C ILE A 7 14.19 12.92 11.19
N LEU A 8 12.91 12.57 11.24
CA LEU A 8 11.86 13.26 10.47
C LEU A 8 11.40 14.59 11.10
N ILE A 9 11.43 14.68 12.43
CA ILE A 9 11.14 15.92 13.16
C ILE A 9 12.29 16.93 13.03
N SER A 10 13.52 16.46 12.83
CA SER A 10 14.72 17.30 12.81
C SER A 10 14.73 18.39 11.71
N PRO A 11 14.43 18.10 10.43
CA PRO A 11 14.36 19.14 9.40
C PRO A 11 13.26 20.17 9.66
N VAL A 12 12.11 19.74 10.19
CA VAL A 12 10.99 20.64 10.50
C VAL A 12 11.34 21.55 11.67
N LEU A 13 11.94 21.02 12.75
CA LEU A 13 12.38 21.82 13.89
C LEU A 13 13.55 22.74 13.53
N ILE A 14 14.48 22.29 12.68
CA ILE A 14 15.60 23.10 12.19
C ILE A 14 15.09 24.21 11.28
N ALA A 15 14.20 23.91 10.34
CA ALA A 15 13.54 24.92 9.53
C ALA A 15 12.78 25.90 10.43
N MET A 16 11.93 25.42 11.34
CA MET A 16 11.22 26.27 12.30
C MET A 16 12.18 27.15 13.11
N ALA A 17 13.30 26.62 13.59
CA ALA A 17 14.31 27.40 14.34
C ALA A 17 14.98 28.48 13.48
N ILE A 18 15.38 28.15 12.26
CA ILE A 18 15.93 29.11 11.28
C ILE A 18 14.88 30.19 10.96
N TRP A 19 13.61 29.80 10.82
CA TRP A 19 12.48 30.69 10.55
C TRP A 19 12.12 31.59 11.73
N PHE A 20 12.18 31.09 12.97
CA PHE A 20 12.00 31.89 14.19
C PHE A 20 13.13 32.91 14.35
N ALA A 21 14.38 32.53 14.03
CA ALA A 21 15.51 33.45 14.06
C ALA A 21 15.34 34.60 13.04
N LEU A 22 14.88 34.31 11.83
CA LEU A 22 14.56 35.32 10.81
C LEU A 22 13.42 36.25 11.24
N ALA A 23 12.37 35.71 11.87
CA ALA A 23 11.26 36.50 12.39
C ALA A 23 11.73 37.50 13.47
N ILE A 24 12.51 37.02 14.45
CA ILE A 24 13.08 37.85 15.52
C ILE A 24 13.97 38.96 14.95
N PHE A 25 14.80 38.62 13.95
CA PHE A 25 15.67 39.59 13.28
C PHE A 25 14.88 40.70 12.57
N ILE A 26 13.82 40.35 11.84
CA ILE A 26 12.94 41.33 11.17
C ILE A 26 12.23 42.21 12.20
N HIS A 27 11.70 41.63 13.29
CA HIS A 27 11.04 42.38 14.37
C HIS A 27 11.97 43.37 15.07
N GLY A 28 13.26 43.03 15.23
CA GLY A 28 14.28 43.90 15.85
C GLY A 28 14.69 45.11 15.01
N LYS A 29 14.25 45.19 13.74
CA LYS A 29 14.57 46.29 12.81
C LYS A 29 13.41 47.26 12.58
N ILE A 30 12.22 47.03 13.17
CA ILE A 30 11.05 47.90 13.01
C ILE A 30 11.12 49.06 14.01
N PRO A 31 11.11 50.33 13.56
CA PRO A 31 11.25 51.48 14.45
C PRO A 31 10.03 51.68 15.37
N GLU A 32 10.29 52.08 16.63
CA GLU A 32 9.33 52.16 17.76
C GLU A 32 8.05 52.98 17.49
N LYS A 33 8.11 53.91 16.53
CA LYS A 33 6.96 54.72 16.07
C LYS A 33 5.79 53.90 15.49
N PHE A 34 5.95 52.59 15.30
CA PHE A 34 4.89 51.66 14.89
C PHE A 34 4.47 50.67 16.00
N ALA A 35 4.67 51.01 17.29
CA ALA A 35 4.42 50.11 18.44
C ALA A 35 3.00 49.51 18.51
N LYS A 36 1.94 50.26 18.16
CA LYS A 36 0.56 49.71 18.07
C LYS A 36 0.41 48.67 16.94
N THR A 37 1.16 48.85 15.85
CA THR A 37 1.22 47.94 14.71
C THR A 37 2.12 46.73 15.01
N GLN A 38 3.02 46.80 15.99
CA GLN A 38 4.00 45.77 16.33
C GLN A 38 3.34 44.51 16.93
N THR A 39 2.30 44.66 17.76
CA THR A 39 1.52 43.52 18.28
C THR A 39 0.71 42.83 17.17
N THR A 40 0.06 43.62 16.31
CA THR A 40 -0.65 43.11 15.12
C THR A 40 0.30 42.44 14.15
N PHE A 41 1.50 43.00 13.94
CA PHE A 41 2.55 42.43 13.09
C PHE A 41 3.16 41.17 13.70
N LYS A 42 3.27 41.06 15.03
CA LYS A 42 3.67 39.82 15.72
C LYS A 42 2.62 38.72 15.54
N ILE A 43 1.34 39.01 15.77
CA ILE A 43 0.23 38.07 15.53
C ILE A 43 0.21 37.66 14.05
N PHE A 44 0.30 38.63 13.13
CA PHE A 44 0.38 38.37 11.69
C PHE A 44 1.60 37.51 11.35
N SER A 45 2.76 37.76 11.95
CA SER A 45 3.97 36.95 11.73
C SER A 45 3.81 35.53 12.27
N ILE A 46 3.13 35.29 13.39
CA ILE A 46 2.88 33.94 13.90
C ILE A 46 1.87 33.20 12.99
N ILE A 47 0.82 33.88 12.54
CA ILE A 47 -0.17 33.34 11.61
C ILE A 47 0.49 33.01 10.27
N VAL A 48 1.22 33.96 9.68
CA VAL A 48 1.89 33.80 8.38
C VAL A 48 3.05 32.82 8.47
N LEU A 49 3.90 32.89 9.49
CA LEU A 49 5.10 32.05 9.58
C LEU A 49 4.86 30.69 10.22
N GLY A 50 3.79 30.52 11.01
CA GLY A 50 3.39 29.24 11.60
C GLY A 50 2.44 28.45 10.72
N LEU A 51 1.40 29.09 10.15
CA LEU A 51 0.41 28.40 9.32
C LEU A 51 0.91 28.18 7.90
N ILE A 52 1.67 29.09 7.26
CA ILE A 52 2.09 28.87 5.86
C ILE A 52 3.02 27.67 5.64
N PRO A 53 3.94 27.29 6.54
CA PRO A 53 4.70 26.06 6.34
C PRO A 53 3.89 24.80 6.67
N THR A 54 2.85 24.89 7.52
CA THR A 54 2.09 23.71 8.01
C THR A 54 0.64 23.65 7.51
N TYR A 55 0.23 24.59 6.65
CA TYR A 55 -1.14 24.73 6.16
C TYR A 55 -1.58 23.47 5.42
N ASP A 56 -0.65 22.83 4.72
CA ASP A 56 -0.87 21.60 4.00
C ASP A 56 -1.23 20.48 4.97
N ILE A 57 -0.54 20.33 6.10
CA ILE A 57 -0.89 19.36 7.16
C ILE A 57 -2.31 19.61 7.69
N ILE A 58 -2.61 20.86 8.05
CA ILE A 58 -3.91 21.21 8.63
C ILE A 58 -5.04 20.97 7.63
N ILE A 59 -4.90 21.48 6.40
CA ILE A 59 -5.92 21.33 5.35
C ILE A 59 -6.08 19.85 4.96
N THR A 60 -4.98 19.12 4.83
CA THR A 60 -4.97 17.69 4.48
C THR A 60 -5.72 16.86 5.51
N ASN A 61 -5.51 17.12 6.81
CA ASN A 61 -6.24 16.43 7.88
C ASN A 61 -7.73 16.81 7.93
N ILE A 62 -8.07 18.09 7.78
CA ILE A 62 -9.47 18.55 7.78
C ILE A 62 -10.23 17.95 6.60
N LEU A 63 -9.66 18.05 5.40
CA LEU A 63 -10.28 17.49 4.19
C LEU A 63 -10.31 15.96 4.26
N GLY A 64 -9.23 15.31 4.70
CA GLY A 64 -9.20 13.86 4.90
C GLY A 64 -10.34 13.40 5.83
N ALA A 65 -10.50 14.04 7.00
CA ALA A 65 -11.60 13.73 7.92
C ALA A 65 -12.99 13.95 7.29
N TYR A 66 -13.17 15.02 6.51
CA TYR A 66 -14.41 15.29 5.80
C TYR A 66 -14.74 14.17 4.80
N TYR A 67 -13.82 13.84 3.90
CA TYR A 67 -14.02 12.82 2.87
C TYR A 67 -14.19 11.42 3.47
N CYS A 68 -13.46 11.09 4.54
CA CYS A 68 -13.66 9.83 5.25
C CYS A 68 -15.03 9.72 5.91
N LYS A 69 -15.59 10.84 6.38
CA LYS A 69 -16.93 10.86 6.98
C LYS A 69 -18.04 10.71 5.93
N THR A 70 -17.82 11.24 4.73
CA THR A 70 -18.80 11.18 3.63
C THR A 70 -18.60 9.98 2.70
N MET A 71 -17.54 9.20 2.91
CA MET A 71 -17.22 8.01 2.11
C MET A 71 -18.34 6.96 2.20
N PRO A 72 -18.78 6.39 1.06
CA PRO A 72 -19.72 5.29 1.07
C PRO A 72 -19.13 4.06 1.78
N LYS A 73 -19.97 3.30 2.47
CA LYS A 73 -19.52 2.14 3.25
C LYS A 73 -18.95 1.07 2.31
N SER A 74 -17.74 0.63 2.61
CA SER A 74 -17.13 -0.51 1.94
C SER A 74 -17.88 -1.80 2.29
N PHE A 75 -17.94 -2.74 1.35
CA PHE A 75 -18.63 -4.01 1.57
C PHE A 75 -17.99 -5.16 0.80
N VAL A 76 -18.22 -6.37 1.32
CA VAL A 76 -17.98 -7.66 0.66
C VAL A 76 -19.28 -8.44 0.79
N LYS A 77 -19.98 -8.69 -0.32
CA LYS A 77 -21.28 -9.40 -0.32
C LYS A 77 -21.12 -10.90 -0.44
N GLU A 78 -20.13 -11.35 -1.20
CA GLU A 78 -19.96 -12.75 -1.55
C GLU A 78 -18.50 -13.17 -1.38
N LYS A 79 -18.31 -14.45 -1.06
CA LYS A 79 -17.01 -15.09 -1.11
C LYS A 79 -16.73 -15.52 -2.56
N ILE A 80 -15.54 -15.22 -3.04
CA ILE A 80 -15.11 -15.60 -4.38
C ILE A 80 -14.83 -17.10 -4.43
N GLU A 81 -15.33 -17.76 -5.48
CA GLU A 81 -15.09 -19.19 -5.73
C GLU A 81 -13.75 -19.36 -6.44
N TYR A 82 -12.90 -20.27 -5.94
CA TYR A 82 -11.57 -20.52 -6.48
C TYR A 82 -11.46 -21.89 -7.16
N PRO A 83 -10.59 -22.04 -8.17
CA PRO A 83 -9.79 -20.98 -8.81
C PRO A 83 -10.62 -20.12 -9.77
N ALA A 84 -10.53 -18.80 -9.60
CA ALA A 84 -11.26 -17.80 -10.36
C ALA A 84 -10.50 -17.34 -11.62
N SER A 85 -11.25 -16.92 -12.63
CA SER A 85 -10.73 -16.12 -13.74
C SER A 85 -11.09 -14.64 -13.52
N ILE A 86 -10.09 -13.74 -13.55
CA ILE A 86 -10.28 -12.31 -13.25
C ILE A 86 -9.73 -11.43 -14.38
N TYR A 87 -10.55 -10.50 -14.85
CA TYR A 87 -10.11 -9.40 -15.71
C TYR A 87 -9.86 -8.14 -14.88
N TYR A 88 -8.66 -7.57 -14.98
CA TYR A 88 -8.30 -6.32 -14.31
C TYR A 88 -8.44 -5.16 -15.28
N ASP A 89 -9.56 -4.46 -15.17
CA ASP A 89 -9.86 -3.25 -15.92
C ASP A 89 -9.23 -2.06 -15.18
N ILE A 90 -7.91 -1.99 -15.27
CA ILE A 90 -7.07 -0.93 -14.72
C ILE A 90 -6.41 -0.13 -15.85
N GLU A 91 -5.70 0.95 -15.49
CA GLU A 91 -4.90 1.71 -16.44
C GLU A 91 -3.98 0.77 -17.26
N PRO A 92 -3.90 0.96 -18.59
CA PRO A 92 -3.13 0.07 -19.44
C PRO A 92 -1.66 0.02 -19.04
N LEU A 93 -1.12 -1.20 -18.97
CA LEU A 93 0.23 -1.49 -18.50
C LEU A 93 1.27 -1.47 -19.62
N ASN A 94 2.53 -1.28 -19.22
CA ASN A 94 3.71 -1.41 -20.09
C ASN A 94 4.23 -2.86 -20.07
N ASN A 95 5.06 -3.23 -21.05
CA ASN A 95 5.70 -4.55 -21.15
C ASN A 95 6.40 -5.00 -19.85
N THR A 96 7.12 -4.11 -19.17
CA THR A 96 7.81 -4.42 -17.90
C THR A 96 6.86 -4.64 -16.73
N GLU A 97 5.69 -4.01 -16.75
CA GLU A 97 4.68 -4.11 -15.69
C GLU A 97 3.87 -5.40 -15.81
N PHE A 98 3.68 -5.92 -17.02
CA PHE A 98 2.92 -7.15 -17.22
C PHE A 98 3.50 -8.35 -16.49
N TYR A 99 4.81 -8.58 -16.56
CA TYR A 99 5.43 -9.73 -15.90
C TYR A 99 5.32 -9.64 -14.37
N ALA A 100 5.54 -8.46 -13.80
CA ALA A 100 5.38 -8.24 -12.37
C ALA A 100 3.92 -8.45 -11.91
N ASN A 101 2.95 -8.00 -12.69
CA ASN A 101 1.53 -8.22 -12.39
C ASN A 101 1.10 -9.67 -12.68
N SER A 102 1.56 -10.33 -13.74
CA SER A 102 1.20 -11.73 -13.96
C SER A 102 1.75 -12.60 -12.85
N ASP A 103 2.99 -12.36 -12.43
CA ASP A 103 3.62 -13.14 -11.36
C ASP A 103 2.96 -12.89 -10.00
N TYR A 104 2.64 -11.64 -9.67
CA TYR A 104 2.02 -11.34 -8.38
C TYR A 104 0.55 -11.82 -8.27
N TYR A 105 -0.19 -11.84 -9.38
CA TYR A 105 -1.64 -12.04 -9.36
C TYR A 105 -2.09 -13.44 -9.77
N LEU A 106 -1.33 -14.12 -10.63
CA LEU A 106 -1.67 -15.45 -11.14
C LEU A 106 -0.94 -16.49 -10.30
N ASP A 107 -1.56 -17.02 -9.24
CA ASP A 107 -0.94 -18.04 -8.36
C ASP A 107 -1.27 -19.48 -8.75
N GLY A 108 -2.24 -19.68 -9.64
CA GLY A 108 -2.74 -21.00 -10.02
C GLY A 108 -3.57 -21.69 -8.94
N ILE A 109 -3.84 -21.05 -7.80
CA ILE A 109 -4.67 -21.62 -6.73
C ILE A 109 -5.95 -20.81 -6.59
N LYS A 110 -5.82 -19.51 -6.40
CA LYS A 110 -6.95 -18.59 -6.31
C LYS A 110 -7.29 -18.00 -7.66
N VAL A 111 -6.29 -17.70 -8.48
CA VAL A 111 -6.48 -17.11 -9.80
C VAL A 111 -5.85 -18.02 -10.85
N LYS A 112 -6.70 -18.63 -11.70
CA LYS A 112 -6.25 -19.50 -12.81
C LYS A 112 -6.08 -18.73 -14.12
N SER A 113 -6.70 -17.56 -14.26
CA SER A 113 -6.60 -16.74 -15.46
C SER A 113 -6.70 -15.27 -15.11
N LEU A 114 -5.86 -14.46 -15.75
CA LEU A 114 -5.68 -13.03 -15.50
C LEU A 114 -5.67 -12.28 -16.83
N GLY A 115 -6.63 -11.39 -17.04
CA GLY A 115 -6.64 -10.47 -18.18
C GLY A 115 -6.17 -9.07 -17.78
N LEU A 116 -5.27 -8.48 -18.57
CA LEU A 116 -4.67 -7.16 -18.34
C LEU A 116 -4.73 -6.29 -19.60
N ASN A 117 -5.02 -5.00 -19.44
CA ASN A 117 -5.01 -4.00 -20.51
C ASN A 117 -3.58 -3.60 -20.90
N GLY A 118 -3.26 -3.58 -22.21
CA GLY A 118 -2.02 -3.03 -22.75
C GLY A 118 -2.17 -1.65 -23.35
N LYS A 119 -1.09 -0.86 -23.26
CA LYS A 119 -1.03 0.50 -23.85
C LYS A 119 -1.14 0.49 -25.38
N ASP A 120 -0.86 -0.63 -26.01
CA ASP A 120 -1.07 -0.92 -27.43
C ASP A 120 -2.55 -1.16 -27.79
N GLY A 121 -3.46 -1.13 -26.81
CA GLY A 121 -4.88 -1.39 -26.98
C GLY A 121 -5.24 -2.88 -26.99
N GLN A 122 -4.25 -3.77 -26.84
CA GLN A 122 -4.47 -5.21 -26.76
C GLN A 122 -4.75 -5.64 -25.31
N ILE A 123 -5.29 -6.85 -25.15
CA ILE A 123 -5.51 -7.49 -23.86
C ILE A 123 -4.60 -8.71 -23.78
N TYR A 124 -3.82 -8.77 -22.70
CA TYR A 124 -2.90 -9.85 -22.40
C TYR A 124 -3.54 -10.77 -21.37
N ILE A 125 -3.75 -12.03 -21.74
CA ILE A 125 -4.42 -13.04 -20.93
C ILE A 125 -3.43 -14.10 -20.53
N TYR A 126 -3.05 -14.10 -19.25
CA TYR A 126 -2.20 -15.13 -18.66
C TYR A 126 -3.08 -16.19 -18.01
N TYR A 127 -2.80 -17.47 -18.24
CA TYR A 127 -3.60 -18.55 -17.67
C TYR A 127 -2.85 -19.86 -17.48
N PHE A 128 -3.38 -20.72 -16.62
CA PHE A 128 -2.96 -22.10 -16.46
C PHE A 128 -3.96 -23.07 -17.06
N ASP A 129 -3.46 -24.17 -17.62
CA ASP A 129 -4.28 -25.33 -17.96
C ASP A 129 -4.56 -26.16 -16.71
N THR A 130 -5.73 -25.92 -16.13
CA THR A 130 -6.11 -26.51 -14.83
C THR A 130 -6.38 -28.02 -14.89
N ASN A 131 -6.37 -28.63 -16.08
CA ASN A 131 -6.61 -30.07 -16.25
C ASN A 131 -5.30 -30.88 -16.39
N SER A 132 -4.14 -30.23 -16.29
CA SER A 132 -2.84 -30.89 -16.43
C SER A 132 -2.33 -31.46 -15.10
N SER A 133 -1.59 -32.57 -15.16
CA SER A 133 -0.95 -33.17 -13.98
C SER A 133 0.09 -32.25 -13.34
N GLU A 134 0.72 -31.43 -14.17
CA GLU A 134 1.72 -30.45 -13.80
C GLU A 134 1.11 -29.29 -13.00
N PHE A 135 -0.14 -28.92 -13.29
CA PHE A 135 -0.87 -27.93 -12.52
C PHE A 135 -1.23 -28.43 -11.11
N GLU A 136 -1.63 -29.69 -10.96
CA GLU A 136 -1.84 -30.29 -9.63
C GLU A 136 -0.53 -30.38 -8.82
N ASN A 137 0.60 -30.64 -9.49
CA ASN A 137 1.91 -30.54 -8.86
C ASN A 137 2.22 -29.10 -8.41
N LEU A 138 1.97 -28.10 -9.25
CA LEU A 138 2.14 -26.68 -8.91
C LEU A 138 1.34 -26.29 -7.65
N LYS A 139 0.09 -26.73 -7.58
CA LYS A 139 -0.80 -26.51 -6.42
C LYS A 139 -0.27 -27.17 -5.15
N THR A 140 0.24 -28.41 -5.27
CA THR A 140 0.85 -29.14 -4.15
C THR A 140 2.07 -28.39 -3.60
N ILE A 141 3.02 -28.03 -4.47
CA ILE A 141 4.22 -27.28 -4.11
C ILE A 141 3.87 -25.96 -3.41
N LYS A 142 2.85 -25.24 -3.91
CA LYS A 142 2.43 -23.98 -3.32
C LYS A 142 1.77 -24.13 -1.94
N ASN A 143 1.03 -25.21 -1.71
CA ASN A 143 0.50 -25.51 -0.37
C ASN A 143 1.65 -25.82 0.61
N ASP A 144 2.63 -26.60 0.19
CA ASP A 144 3.83 -26.90 0.98
C ASP A 144 4.63 -25.61 1.28
N LEU A 145 4.76 -24.72 0.30
CA LEU A 145 5.39 -23.41 0.49
C LEU A 145 4.66 -22.56 1.54
N ASN A 146 3.32 -22.54 1.51
CA ASN A 146 2.54 -21.81 2.50
C ASN A 146 2.72 -22.40 3.92
N ALA A 147 2.81 -23.72 4.03
CA ALA A 147 3.10 -24.40 5.29
C ALA A 147 4.51 -24.08 5.80
N LEU A 148 5.53 -24.13 4.93
CA LEU A 148 6.90 -23.76 5.26
C LEU A 148 7.01 -22.30 5.70
N LYS A 149 6.32 -21.37 5.02
CA LYS A 149 6.31 -19.96 5.41
C LYS A 149 5.71 -19.72 6.79
N ALA A 150 4.65 -20.46 7.15
CA ALA A 150 4.07 -20.39 8.48
C ALA A 150 5.05 -20.91 9.55
N LEU A 151 5.72 -22.03 9.26
CA LEU A 151 6.74 -22.61 10.13
C LEU A 151 7.99 -21.72 10.26
N GLU A 152 8.44 -21.13 9.17
CA GLU A 152 9.56 -20.18 9.15
C GLU A 152 9.29 -19.01 10.09
N LYS A 153 8.09 -18.43 10.00
CA LYS A 153 7.64 -17.35 10.89
C LYS A 153 7.66 -17.81 12.35
N GLU A 154 7.12 -18.99 12.65
CA GLU A 154 7.14 -19.55 14.00
C GLU A 154 8.58 -19.68 14.54
N LYS A 155 9.50 -20.21 13.74
CA LYS A 155 10.92 -20.36 14.11
C LYS A 155 11.63 -19.03 14.28
N HIS A 156 11.35 -18.06 13.41
CA HIS A 156 11.86 -16.71 13.54
C HIS A 156 11.36 -16.04 14.83
N ASP A 157 10.08 -16.17 15.15
CA ASP A 157 9.50 -15.62 16.38
C ASP A 157 10.12 -16.26 17.63
N ILE A 158 10.40 -17.57 17.60
CA ILE A 158 11.15 -18.27 18.66
C ILE A 158 12.58 -17.74 18.77
N TYR A 159 13.28 -17.55 17.65
CA TYR A 159 14.64 -16.97 17.65
C TYR A 159 14.65 -15.59 18.29
N VAL A 160 13.74 -14.70 17.87
CA VAL A 160 13.62 -13.34 18.42
C VAL A 160 13.31 -13.39 19.92
N ALA A 161 12.36 -14.23 20.36
CA ALA A 161 12.01 -14.37 21.77
C ALA A 161 13.12 -14.99 22.63
N THR A 162 13.96 -15.85 22.04
CA THR A 162 15.12 -16.45 22.74
C THR A 162 16.26 -15.44 22.85
N ARG A 163 16.49 -14.65 21.78
CA ARG A 163 17.54 -13.64 21.74
C ARG A 163 17.26 -12.44 22.65
N PHE A 164 16.00 -12.03 22.76
CA PHE A 164 15.61 -10.84 23.51
C PHE A 164 14.67 -11.18 24.66
N LYS A 165 15.12 -10.96 25.91
CA LYS A 165 14.27 -11.02 27.11
C LYS A 165 14.26 -9.65 27.78
N GLY A 166 13.22 -8.86 27.50
CA GLY A 166 13.22 -7.44 27.83
C GLY A 166 14.22 -6.67 26.97
N ASP A 167 15.03 -5.80 27.57
CA ASP A 167 16.06 -5.03 26.87
C ASP A 167 17.42 -5.75 26.78
N VAL A 168 17.49 -7.02 27.22
CA VAL A 168 18.73 -7.81 27.25
C VAL A 168 18.85 -8.69 26.01
N ASP A 169 19.98 -8.56 25.29
CA ASP A 169 20.37 -9.40 24.14
C ASP A 169 21.26 -10.56 24.62
N TYR A 170 20.85 -11.79 24.34
CA TYR A 170 21.51 -13.03 24.74
C TYR A 170 22.39 -13.62 23.62
N LEU A 171 22.93 -12.78 22.74
CA LEU A 171 23.82 -13.20 21.67
C LEU A 171 24.99 -14.07 22.18
N GLY A 172 25.22 -15.22 21.53
CA GLY A 172 26.25 -16.19 21.92
C GLY A 172 25.82 -17.22 22.97
N ASP A 173 24.56 -17.19 23.43
CA ASP A 173 23.97 -18.30 24.18
C ASP A 173 23.71 -19.48 23.23
N PRO A 174 24.13 -20.73 23.57
CA PRO A 174 23.90 -21.91 22.74
C PRO A 174 22.44 -22.15 22.35
N SER A 175 21.49 -21.70 23.18
CA SER A 175 20.06 -21.79 22.87
C SER A 175 19.62 -20.80 21.78
N VAL A 176 20.25 -19.61 21.72
CA VAL A 176 20.03 -18.63 20.65
C VAL A 176 20.62 -19.13 19.34
N ASP A 177 21.84 -19.69 19.37
CA ASP A 177 22.50 -20.24 18.19
C ASP A 177 21.68 -21.39 17.60
N LYS A 178 21.18 -22.30 18.45
CA LYS A 178 20.29 -23.38 18.02
C LYS A 178 18.99 -22.85 17.39
N ALA A 179 18.35 -21.86 18.02
CA ALA A 179 17.12 -21.29 17.48
C ALA A 179 17.34 -20.58 16.14
N TYR A 180 18.50 -19.93 15.97
CA TYR A 180 18.92 -19.32 14.72
C TYR A 180 19.14 -20.38 13.62
N ASP A 181 19.87 -21.46 13.92
CA ASP A 181 20.13 -22.55 12.97
C ASP A 181 18.83 -23.24 12.54
N ASP A 182 17.91 -23.48 13.48
CA ASP A 182 16.58 -24.05 13.20
C ASP A 182 15.80 -23.14 12.23
N TRP A 183 15.77 -21.82 12.48
CA TRP A 183 15.12 -20.87 11.57
C TRP A 183 15.79 -20.85 10.18
N LYS A 184 17.12 -20.74 10.13
CA LYS A 184 17.88 -20.69 8.87
C LYS A 184 17.74 -21.95 8.03
N ASN A 185 17.62 -23.12 8.66
CA ASN A 185 17.36 -24.35 7.95
C ASN A 185 15.96 -24.37 7.30
N ILE A 186 14.93 -23.83 7.98
CA ILE A 186 13.59 -23.71 7.40
C ILE A 186 13.54 -22.64 6.29
N GLU A 187 14.17 -21.49 6.49
CA GLU A 187 14.31 -20.42 5.47
C GLU A 187 14.93 -21.00 4.19
N LYS A 188 16.03 -21.75 4.32
CA LYS A 188 16.67 -22.43 3.18
C LYS A 188 15.75 -23.44 2.48
N GLN A 189 14.94 -24.19 3.23
CA GLN A 189 13.98 -25.12 2.63
C GLN A 189 12.87 -24.39 1.88
N HIS A 190 12.36 -23.30 2.47
CA HIS A 190 11.37 -22.42 1.85
C HIS A 190 11.91 -21.84 0.54
N ASP A 191 13.12 -21.29 0.53
CA ASP A 191 13.74 -20.70 -0.67
C ASP A 191 13.92 -21.71 -1.79
N ASN A 192 14.45 -22.89 -1.48
CA ASN A 192 14.62 -23.97 -2.47
C ASN A 192 13.27 -24.43 -3.06
N LEU A 193 12.20 -24.44 -2.25
CA LEU A 193 10.87 -24.81 -2.74
C LEU A 193 10.24 -23.66 -3.55
N TYR A 194 10.48 -22.41 -3.16
CA TYR A 194 10.05 -21.22 -3.89
C TYR A 194 10.65 -21.18 -5.28
N ASP A 195 11.96 -21.45 -5.42
CA ASP A 195 12.62 -21.50 -6.73
C ASP A 195 12.02 -22.57 -7.65
N LYS A 196 11.70 -23.75 -7.09
CA LYS A 196 11.00 -24.82 -7.83
C LYS A 196 9.60 -24.39 -8.25
N TYR A 197 8.86 -23.75 -7.35
CA TYR A 197 7.53 -23.21 -7.63
C TYR A 197 7.57 -22.17 -8.74
N ASP A 198 8.43 -21.16 -8.64
CA ASP A 198 8.55 -20.07 -9.59
C ASP A 198 8.94 -20.56 -10.98
N LYS A 199 9.89 -21.51 -11.05
CA LYS A 199 10.28 -22.15 -12.32
C LYS A 199 9.10 -22.89 -12.95
N LEU A 200 8.45 -23.78 -12.20
CA LEU A 200 7.32 -24.56 -12.72
C LEU A 200 6.16 -23.64 -13.14
N LYS A 201 5.88 -22.62 -12.34
CA LYS A 201 4.86 -21.61 -12.63
C LYS A 201 5.12 -20.92 -13.97
N LYS A 202 6.34 -20.48 -14.22
CA LYS A 202 6.72 -19.82 -15.48
C LYS A 202 6.63 -20.77 -16.68
N GLU A 203 7.00 -22.03 -16.50
CA GLU A 203 6.89 -23.06 -17.55
C GLU A 203 5.43 -23.38 -17.91
N LEU A 204 4.52 -23.39 -16.93
CA LEU A 204 3.11 -23.72 -17.14
C LEU A 204 2.23 -22.54 -17.55
N MET A 205 2.68 -21.31 -17.29
CA MET A 205 1.92 -20.10 -17.60
C MET A 205 1.85 -19.88 -19.12
N LYS A 206 0.62 -19.83 -19.63
CA LYS A 206 0.34 -19.55 -21.04
C LYS A 206 -0.08 -18.09 -21.20
N LEU A 207 0.20 -17.52 -22.38
CA LEU A 207 -0.21 -16.17 -22.76
C LEU A 207 -1.03 -16.22 -24.04
N GLU A 208 -2.19 -15.57 -24.02
CA GLU A 208 -3.00 -15.25 -25.19
C GLU A 208 -3.15 -13.74 -25.31
N ILE A 209 -3.07 -13.20 -26.52
CA ILE A 209 -3.25 -11.77 -26.79
C ILE A 209 -4.50 -11.59 -27.64
N THR A 210 -5.41 -10.74 -27.19
CA THR A 210 -6.70 -10.49 -27.83
C THR A 210 -7.07 -9.01 -27.81
N THR A 211 -8.27 -8.67 -28.28
CA THR A 211 -8.85 -7.33 -28.28
C THR A 211 -10.06 -7.26 -27.36
N LYS A 212 -10.50 -6.05 -26.99
CA LYS A 212 -11.65 -5.85 -26.08
C LYS A 212 -12.94 -6.52 -26.55
N ASP A 213 -13.17 -6.58 -27.86
CA ASP A 213 -14.33 -7.23 -28.48
C ASP A 213 -14.26 -8.77 -28.46
N LYS A 214 -13.06 -9.35 -28.27
CA LYS A 214 -12.80 -10.80 -28.30
C LYS A 214 -12.33 -11.34 -26.96
N ILE A 215 -12.53 -10.59 -25.88
CA ILE A 215 -12.15 -11.04 -24.55
C ILE A 215 -13.00 -12.26 -24.14
N PRO A 216 -12.39 -13.34 -23.63
CA PRO A 216 -13.15 -14.48 -23.10
C PRO A 216 -13.95 -14.05 -21.86
N LYS A 217 -14.99 -14.82 -21.53
CA LYS A 217 -15.79 -14.58 -20.33
C LYS A 217 -14.99 -14.93 -19.08
N PHE A 218 -14.54 -13.90 -18.36
CA PHE A 218 -13.99 -14.03 -17.01
C PHE A 218 -15.10 -14.16 -15.97
N ASP A 219 -14.84 -14.86 -14.87
CA ASP A 219 -15.78 -15.00 -13.75
C ASP A 219 -16.00 -13.64 -13.05
N TYR A 220 -14.93 -12.86 -12.91
CA TYR A 220 -14.96 -11.57 -12.22
C TYR A 220 -14.24 -10.48 -13.00
N THR A 221 -14.67 -9.24 -12.81
CA THR A 221 -13.98 -8.03 -13.28
C THR A 221 -13.59 -7.19 -12.08
N ALA A 222 -12.29 -6.94 -11.90
CA ALA A 222 -11.76 -6.01 -10.92
C ALA A 222 -11.48 -4.67 -11.59
N LYS A 223 -11.95 -3.57 -11.01
CA LYS A 223 -11.69 -2.21 -11.50
C LYS A 223 -10.97 -1.38 -10.47
N LYS A 224 -10.07 -0.52 -10.94
CA LYS A 224 -9.40 0.53 -10.18
C LYS A 224 -9.65 1.85 -10.89
N GLU A 225 -10.37 2.76 -10.25
CA GLU A 225 -10.73 4.05 -10.84
C GLU A 225 -10.30 5.17 -9.90
N GLU A 226 -9.72 6.24 -10.44
CA GLU A 226 -9.48 7.45 -9.68
C GLU A 226 -10.80 8.21 -9.48
N ILE A 227 -11.07 8.63 -8.24
CA ILE A 227 -12.23 9.46 -7.92
C ILE A 227 -11.84 10.92 -8.18
N ASN A 228 -12.61 11.59 -9.03
CA ASN A 228 -12.43 13.01 -9.33
C ASN A 228 -12.74 13.87 -8.10
N LEU A 229 -11.70 14.21 -7.35
CA LEU A 229 -11.76 15.18 -6.27
C LEU A 229 -11.86 16.61 -6.82
N ASN A 230 -12.40 17.53 -6.03
CA ASN A 230 -12.38 18.93 -6.41
C ASN A 230 -10.92 19.46 -6.47
N LYS A 231 -10.73 20.59 -7.17
CA LYS A 231 -9.40 21.18 -7.42
C LYS A 231 -8.61 21.51 -6.15
N LEU A 232 -9.27 21.69 -5.00
CA LEU A 232 -8.60 21.93 -3.73
C LEU A 232 -8.11 20.61 -3.13
N ALA A 233 -9.00 19.63 -2.98
CA ALA A 233 -8.73 18.33 -2.37
C ALA A 233 -7.68 17.53 -3.17
N SER A 234 -7.73 17.56 -4.51
CA SER A 234 -6.77 16.84 -5.36
C SER A 234 -5.32 17.31 -5.21
N LYS A 235 -5.10 18.50 -4.63
CA LYS A 235 -3.75 18.98 -4.31
C LYS A 235 -3.13 18.26 -3.11
N PHE A 236 -3.97 17.76 -2.20
CA PHE A 236 -3.56 17.25 -0.89
C PHE A 236 -3.62 15.72 -0.78
N PHE A 237 -4.52 15.07 -1.51
CA PHE A 237 -4.65 13.61 -1.51
C PHE A 237 -5.27 13.11 -2.81
N LYS A 238 -5.14 11.81 -3.04
CA LYS A 238 -5.76 11.07 -4.14
C LYS A 238 -6.81 10.12 -3.59
N ALA A 239 -7.90 9.95 -4.32
CA ALA A 239 -8.94 9.00 -3.95
C ALA A 239 -9.06 7.94 -5.04
N ILE A 240 -9.07 6.67 -4.66
CA ILE A 240 -9.16 5.53 -5.59
C ILE A 240 -10.31 4.64 -5.16
N LYS A 241 -11.20 4.36 -6.10
CA LYS A 241 -12.30 3.42 -5.97
C LYS A 241 -11.86 2.07 -6.51
N TYR A 242 -12.20 1.02 -5.77
CA TYR A 242 -12.03 -0.35 -6.21
C TYR A 242 -13.37 -1.08 -6.19
N THR A 243 -13.65 -1.83 -7.26
CA THR A 243 -14.83 -2.67 -7.36
C THR A 243 -14.50 -4.05 -7.90
N ILE A 244 -15.26 -5.06 -7.47
CA ILE A 244 -15.31 -6.35 -8.14
C ILE A 244 -16.75 -6.65 -8.52
N THR A 245 -16.94 -6.98 -9.80
CA THR A 245 -18.22 -7.44 -10.35
C THR A 245 -18.13 -8.94 -10.61
N ASN A 246 -19.14 -9.69 -10.16
CA ASN A 246 -19.38 -11.06 -10.60
C ASN A 246 -20.01 -11.00 -11.99
N ASN A 247 -19.30 -11.45 -13.02
CA ASN A 247 -19.74 -11.31 -14.41
C ASN A 247 -20.90 -12.28 -14.77
N LYS A 248 -21.18 -13.28 -13.93
CA LYS A 248 -22.33 -14.19 -14.12
C LYS A 248 -23.64 -13.53 -13.70
N THR A 249 -23.64 -12.85 -12.56
CA THR A 249 -24.82 -12.15 -12.01
C THR A 249 -24.87 -10.68 -12.39
N ASN A 250 -23.76 -10.13 -12.89
CA ASN A 250 -23.54 -8.72 -13.16
C ASN A 250 -23.64 -7.82 -11.91
N GLU A 251 -23.47 -8.40 -10.73
CA GLU A 251 -23.56 -7.69 -9.45
C GLU A 251 -22.17 -7.28 -8.92
N ILE A 252 -22.10 -6.08 -8.32
CA ILE A 252 -20.93 -5.66 -7.55
C ILE A 252 -20.93 -6.41 -6.22
N ILE A 253 -19.95 -7.30 -6.06
CA ILE A 253 -19.76 -8.14 -4.87
C ILE A 253 -18.74 -7.55 -3.89
N PHE A 254 -17.91 -6.61 -4.36
CA PHE A 254 -16.95 -5.89 -3.55
C PHE A 254 -16.90 -4.42 -3.96
N TYR A 255 -16.84 -3.53 -2.96
CA TYR A 255 -16.66 -2.11 -3.18
C TYR A 255 -15.91 -1.47 -2.01
N THR A 256 -14.99 -0.57 -2.35
CA THR A 256 -14.35 0.32 -1.36
C THR A 256 -13.75 1.54 -2.05
N GLU A 257 -13.52 2.57 -1.25
CA GLU A 257 -12.79 3.77 -1.63
C GLU A 257 -11.63 3.94 -0.65
N ASN A 258 -10.46 4.29 -1.18
CA ASN A 258 -9.27 4.57 -0.41
C ASN A 258 -8.83 6.01 -0.69
N TYR A 259 -8.59 6.75 0.39
CA TYR A 259 -8.10 8.14 0.33
C TYR A 259 -6.64 8.16 0.76
N TYR A 260 -5.74 8.31 -0.21
CA TYR A 260 -4.28 8.25 -0.04
C TYR A 260 -3.71 9.64 0.13
N LYS A 261 -2.91 9.80 1.17
CA LYS A 261 -2.35 11.08 1.53
C LYS A 261 -1.23 11.50 0.57
N GLY A 262 -1.25 12.78 0.19
CA GLY A 262 -0.15 13.40 -0.54
C GLY A 262 1.04 13.65 0.38
N LEU A 263 2.25 13.62 -0.18
CA LEU A 263 3.44 14.04 0.55
C LEU A 263 3.31 15.54 0.89
N TYR A 264 3.59 15.89 2.15
CA TYR A 264 3.58 17.29 2.60
C TYR A 264 4.69 18.07 1.89
N ASN A 265 4.43 19.35 1.57
CA ASN A 265 5.34 20.25 0.86
C ASN A 265 6.65 20.53 1.64
N LEU A 266 6.72 20.13 2.92
CA LEU A 266 7.88 20.34 3.79
C LEU A 266 9.02 19.34 3.59
N VAL A 267 8.81 18.24 2.88
CA VAL A 267 9.87 17.28 2.54
C VAL A 267 10.18 17.46 1.05
N PRO A 268 11.38 17.93 0.67
CA PRO A 268 11.78 17.92 -0.73
C PRO A 268 11.70 16.47 -1.22
N ASN A 269 11.17 16.29 -2.43
CA ASN A 269 11.08 15.01 -3.13
C ASN A 269 12.50 14.44 -3.34
N ILE A 270 13.06 13.81 -2.32
CA ILE A 270 14.35 13.13 -2.36
C ILE A 270 14.02 11.65 -2.53
N ALA A 271 13.98 11.22 -3.79
CA ALA A 271 13.92 9.83 -4.20
C ALA A 271 12.63 9.06 -3.87
N ASP A 272 11.50 9.45 -4.46
CA ASP A 272 10.70 8.49 -5.24
C ASP A 272 9.66 9.23 -6.10
N SER A 273 9.41 8.74 -7.30
CA SER A 273 8.65 9.42 -8.35
C SER A 273 7.14 9.58 -8.10
N SER A 274 6.62 9.28 -6.91
CA SER A 274 5.19 9.36 -6.59
C SER A 274 4.86 10.46 -5.58
N LYS A 275 4.04 11.42 -6.00
CA LYS A 275 3.51 12.53 -5.17
C LYS A 275 2.65 12.08 -3.96
N TYR A 276 2.26 10.80 -3.91
CA TYR A 276 1.35 10.24 -2.92
C TYR A 276 1.97 8.99 -2.30
N ASP A 277 1.81 8.84 -0.98
CA ASP A 277 2.19 7.63 -0.27
C ASP A 277 1.03 6.63 -0.37
N MET A 278 1.25 5.51 -1.07
CA MET A 278 0.22 4.47 -1.21
C MET A 278 0.06 3.58 0.04
N GLU A 279 0.95 3.71 1.02
CA GLU A 279 0.90 2.99 2.29
C GLU A 279 0.15 3.78 3.40
N ASP A 280 0.09 5.11 3.29
CA ASP A 280 -0.61 6.00 4.23
C ASP A 280 -2.00 6.44 3.73
N THR A 281 -3.02 5.65 4.06
CA THR A 281 -4.44 5.99 3.82
C THR A 281 -5.09 6.67 5.02
N PHE A 282 -5.90 7.70 4.78
CA PHE A 282 -6.76 8.30 5.82
C PHE A 282 -7.85 7.34 6.30
N CYS A 283 -8.45 6.65 5.33
CA CYS A 283 -9.56 5.74 5.50
C CYS A 283 -9.70 4.87 4.25
N GLY A 284 -10.48 3.80 4.40
CA GLY A 284 -10.57 2.71 3.43
C GLY A 284 -9.89 1.46 3.96
N CYS A 285 -9.69 0.46 3.10
CA CYS A 285 -9.06 -0.79 3.51
C CYS A 285 -7.54 -0.69 3.31
N LYS A 286 -6.77 -0.79 4.41
CA LYS A 286 -5.30 -0.79 4.38
C LYS A 286 -4.76 -2.01 3.61
N ASN A 287 -3.61 -1.83 2.95
CA ASN A 287 -2.88 -2.86 2.21
C ASN A 287 -3.68 -3.51 1.07
N MET A 288 -4.53 -2.72 0.40
CA MET A 288 -5.13 -3.13 -0.87
C MET A 288 -4.10 -3.03 -1.99
N GLU A 289 -3.19 -3.99 -2.02
CA GLU A 289 -2.58 -4.39 -3.27
C GLU A 289 -3.62 -5.22 -4.02
N VAL A 290 -4.08 -4.64 -5.13
CA VAL A 290 -4.78 -5.33 -6.22
C VAL A 290 -3.93 -6.61 -6.47
N GLY A 291 -4.49 -7.83 -6.35
CA GLY A 291 -3.66 -9.03 -6.19
C GLY A 291 -4.37 -10.28 -5.66
N VAL A 292 -3.63 -11.39 -5.52
CA VAL A 292 -4.06 -12.61 -4.79
C VAL A 292 -4.44 -12.30 -3.33
N LYS A 293 -3.84 -11.26 -2.74
CA LYS A 293 -4.18 -10.73 -1.40
C LYS A 293 -5.50 -9.96 -1.35
N PHE A 294 -5.98 -9.45 -2.49
CA PHE A 294 -7.23 -8.70 -2.60
C PHE A 294 -8.47 -9.58 -2.32
N LEU A 295 -8.31 -10.89 -2.45
CA LEU A 295 -9.38 -11.86 -2.29
C LEU A 295 -9.45 -12.42 -0.84
N ASP A 296 -8.53 -11.98 0.03
CA ASP A 296 -8.47 -12.26 1.48
C ASP A 296 -8.68 -10.98 2.33
N ILE A 297 -9.19 -9.89 1.74
CA ILE A 297 -9.29 -8.60 2.43
C ILE A 297 -10.13 -8.70 3.71
N LYS A 298 -9.46 -8.57 4.86
CA LYS A 298 -10.07 -8.06 6.09
C LYS A 298 -10.02 -6.54 6.01
N CYS A 299 -11.11 -5.91 5.60
CA CYS A 299 -11.25 -4.45 5.66
C CYS A 299 -11.27 -4.01 7.13
N LEU A 300 -10.10 -3.79 7.71
CA LEU A 300 -9.96 -3.11 8.98
C LEU A 300 -10.23 -1.62 8.71
N VAL A 301 -11.49 -1.19 8.87
CA VAL A 301 -11.85 0.22 8.89
C VAL A 301 -11.16 0.85 10.10
N LYS A 302 -9.92 1.30 9.94
CA LYS A 302 -9.27 2.20 10.89
C LYS A 302 -9.56 3.61 10.42
N THR A 303 -10.42 4.31 11.15
CA THR A 303 -10.38 5.76 11.16
C THR A 303 -9.10 6.17 11.87
N ASN A 304 -8.02 6.46 11.14
CA ASN A 304 -6.84 7.12 11.68
C ASN A 304 -7.11 8.63 11.87
N ILE A 305 -8.29 8.95 12.40
CA ILE A 305 -8.50 10.23 13.03
C ILE A 305 -7.99 9.98 14.45
N ASN A 306 -6.80 10.51 14.76
CA ASN A 306 -6.41 10.66 16.15
C ASN A 306 -7.63 11.18 16.90
N LYS A 307 -8.17 10.37 17.80
CA LYS A 307 -9.07 10.86 18.83
C LYS A 307 -8.23 11.86 19.61
N GLY A 308 -8.26 13.12 19.17
CA GLY A 308 -7.69 14.23 19.88
C GLY A 308 -8.39 14.25 21.23
N GLU A 309 -7.62 13.93 22.26
CA GLU A 309 -7.70 14.66 23.50
C GLU A 309 -7.79 16.16 23.13
N ILE A 310 -8.93 16.75 23.50
CA ILE A 310 -9.12 18.18 23.63
C ILE A 310 -8.49 18.58 24.96
#